data_AF-A0A0P9ZX94-F1
#
_entry.id   AF-A0A0P9ZX94-F1
#
_cell.length_a   1.000
_cell.length_b   1.000
_cell.length_c   1.000
_cell.angle_alpha   90.00
_cell.angle_beta   90.00
_cell.angle_gamma   90.00
#
_symmetry.space_group_name_H-M   'P 1'
#
loop_
_entity.id
_entity.type
_entity.pdbx_description
1 polymer ?
#
loop_
_entity_poly.entity_id
_entity_poly.type
_entity_poly.pdbx_seq_one_letter_code
_entity_poly.pdbx_strand_id
1 'polypeptide(L)'
;MFELRVLNGQHQGAALPLIGEQWSIGSAGQHDLALDDAGVESLHCRLQRVDDNWTLNAEQGAVCDEQGNARPSIDLTLNNAFMLGSVWLCVSPAGDEWPSVPAVIPKQPEAESGPARNDVPLEKVKSRSQFLNRTTGIIAGLLVGVIGSAWSLTRPPAIAMDQSPAHLAAATTEASPDTPKAPARAANPVTDNRIRLSSADAVRHQLSTMLSDRLLTDVSVEETPDGLILNGDLKEESLLVYQRMLQRFKALYDSPVTVLDNVGSNRNTLPFVVVQIMTGPHAHLVTADGRRVYVGDEVDGLRLTRIDNQRLQFDGNRHIEVNW
;
A
#
# COMPACT_ATOMS: atom_id res chain seq x y z
N MET A 1 11.52 13.78 18.90
CA MET A 1 10.60 12.62 18.80
C MET A 1 10.92 11.90 17.51
N PHE A 2 10.91 10.57 17.51
CA PHE A 2 11.20 9.76 16.32
C PHE A 2 9.96 8.97 15.91
N GLU A 3 9.91 8.58 14.65
CA GLU A 3 8.85 7.76 14.08
C GLU A 3 9.44 6.75 13.09
N LEU A 4 8.79 5.60 12.99
CA LEU A 4 9.05 4.59 11.97
C LEU A 4 8.09 4.85 10.81
N ARG A 5 8.63 5.20 9.64
CA ARG A 5 7.87 5.54 8.45
C ARG A 5 7.85 4.38 7.48
N VAL A 6 6.67 4.05 6.97
CA VAL A 6 6.48 3.04 5.94
C VAL A 6 6.53 3.72 4.57
N LEU A 7 7.47 3.32 3.73
CA LEU A 7 7.81 4.04 2.50
C LEU A 7 7.10 3.50 1.25
N ASN A 8 6.69 2.23 1.26
CA ASN A 8 5.91 1.58 0.20
C ASN A 8 4.99 0.49 0.80
N GLY A 9 4.30 -0.26 -0.05
CA GLY A 9 3.40 -1.34 0.37
C GLY A 9 2.02 -0.84 0.78
N GLN A 10 1.20 -1.74 1.34
CA GLN A 10 -0.18 -1.44 1.71
C GLN A 10 -0.29 -0.35 2.77
N HIS A 11 0.68 -0.30 3.67
CA HIS A 11 0.74 0.68 4.76
C HIS A 11 1.58 1.91 4.40
N GLN A 12 1.83 2.15 3.10
CA GLN A 12 2.62 3.29 2.67
C GLN A 12 2.10 4.59 3.28
N GLY A 13 3.02 5.31 3.89
CA GLY A 13 2.78 6.58 4.52
C GLY A 13 2.17 6.51 5.92
N ALA A 14 2.07 5.32 6.48
CA ALA A 14 1.95 5.18 7.92
C ALA A 14 3.24 5.68 8.59
N ALA A 15 3.07 6.36 9.73
CA ALA A 15 4.14 6.74 10.62
C ALA A 15 3.77 6.27 12.04
N LEU A 16 4.57 5.36 12.60
CA LEU A 16 4.42 4.87 13.97
C LEU A 16 5.28 5.75 14.90
N PRO A 17 4.69 6.49 15.85
CA PRO A 17 5.46 7.23 16.84
C PRO A 17 6.26 6.27 17.74
N LEU A 18 7.58 6.44 17.79
CA LEU A 18 8.47 5.56 18.55
C LEU A 18 8.62 6.07 19.98
N ILE A 19 7.69 5.64 20.84
CA ILE A 19 7.66 5.93 22.28
C ILE A 19 8.05 4.66 23.05
N GLY A 20 9.21 4.67 23.70
CA GLY A 20 9.76 3.51 24.40
C GLY A 20 11.17 3.16 23.93
N GLU A 21 11.57 1.91 24.16
CA GLU A 21 12.92 1.38 23.85
C GLU A 21 12.89 0.20 22.87
N GLN A 22 11.74 -0.45 22.68
CA GLN A 22 11.63 -1.62 21.81
C GLN A 22 10.25 -1.70 21.16
N TRP A 23 10.22 -2.13 19.89
CA TRP A 23 9.02 -2.36 19.10
C TRP A 23 9.13 -3.68 18.32
N SER A 24 8.06 -4.44 18.31
CA SER A 24 7.87 -5.66 17.53
C SER A 24 7.16 -5.35 16.22
N ILE A 25 7.65 -5.93 15.13
CA ILE A 25 7.16 -5.68 13.77
C ILE A 25 6.93 -7.03 13.10
N GLY A 26 5.78 -7.20 12.44
CA GLY A 26 5.45 -8.42 11.71
C GLY A 26 4.02 -8.40 11.16
N SER A 27 3.53 -9.49 10.60
CA SER A 27 2.18 -9.56 10.04
C SER A 27 1.07 -9.82 11.07
N ALA A 28 1.40 -10.25 12.29
CA ALA A 28 0.36 -10.43 13.31
C ALA A 28 -0.07 -9.09 13.92
N GLY A 29 -1.39 -8.84 13.93
CA GLY A 29 -2.01 -7.60 14.45
C GLY A 29 -1.81 -7.31 15.95
N GLN A 30 -1.12 -8.19 16.67
CA GLN A 30 -0.76 -8.04 18.09
C GLN A 30 0.60 -7.35 18.30
N HIS A 31 1.36 -7.11 17.23
CA HIS A 31 2.65 -6.41 17.26
C HIS A 31 2.48 -4.90 17.21
N ASP A 32 3.54 -4.17 17.57
CA ASP A 32 3.53 -2.71 17.63
C ASP A 32 3.35 -2.08 16.23
N LEU A 33 3.88 -2.74 15.20
CA LEU A 33 3.55 -2.47 13.80
C LEU A 33 3.14 -3.77 13.10
N ALA A 34 1.89 -3.82 12.66
CA ALA A 34 1.38 -4.88 11.80
C ALA A 34 1.60 -4.52 10.32
N LEU A 35 2.20 -5.42 9.55
CA LEU A 35 2.41 -5.29 8.10
C LEU A 35 1.88 -6.54 7.40
N ASP A 36 0.79 -6.40 6.66
CA ASP A 36 0.15 -7.51 5.93
C ASP A 36 0.74 -7.73 4.52
N ASP A 37 1.97 -7.26 4.31
CA ASP A 37 2.66 -7.32 3.02
C ASP A 37 3.37 -8.66 2.79
N ALA A 38 3.49 -9.04 1.52
CA ALA A 38 4.10 -10.30 1.14
C ALA A 38 5.57 -10.39 1.60
N GLY A 39 5.93 -11.56 2.13
CA GLY A 39 7.26 -11.84 2.68
C GLY A 39 7.47 -11.32 4.11
N VAL A 40 6.44 -10.77 4.76
CA VAL A 40 6.51 -10.38 6.18
C VAL A 40 6.02 -11.51 7.09
N GLU A 41 6.96 -12.13 7.80
CA GLU A 41 6.67 -13.14 8.84
C GLU A 41 5.85 -12.60 10.03
N SER A 42 5.23 -13.52 10.78
CA SER A 42 4.32 -13.19 11.89
C SER A 42 4.96 -12.28 12.93
N LEU A 43 6.16 -12.63 13.40
CA LEU A 43 7.08 -11.75 14.13
C LEU A 43 8.36 -11.62 13.29
N HIS A 44 8.40 -10.61 12.43
CA HIS A 44 9.48 -10.44 11.46
C HIS A 44 10.78 -9.99 12.11
N CYS A 45 10.72 -8.93 12.94
CA CYS A 45 11.90 -8.35 13.57
C CYS A 45 11.54 -7.54 14.83
N ARG A 46 12.58 -7.10 15.54
CA ARG A 46 12.48 -6.11 16.62
C ARG A 46 13.34 -4.90 16.34
N LEU A 47 12.74 -3.72 16.46
CA LEU A 47 13.45 -2.46 16.53
C LEU A 47 13.77 -2.17 18.00
N GLN A 48 15.01 -1.81 18.29
CA GLN A 48 15.46 -1.41 19.62
C GLN A 48 16.15 -0.06 19.56
N ARG A 49 15.98 0.72 20.63
CA ARG A 49 16.70 1.96 20.85
C ARG A 49 17.48 1.87 22.16
N VAL A 50 18.78 2.06 22.09
CA VAL A 50 19.66 2.19 23.25
C VAL A 50 20.36 3.55 23.15
N ASP A 51 20.07 4.42 24.11
CA ASP A 51 20.43 5.85 24.05
C ASP A 51 19.91 6.49 22.75
N ASP A 52 20.82 6.95 21.88
CA ASP A 52 20.54 7.53 20.56
C ASP A 52 20.79 6.55 19.41
N ASN A 53 21.16 5.31 19.70
CA ASN A 53 21.44 4.28 18.70
C ASN A 53 20.20 3.43 18.45
N TRP A 54 19.99 3.09 17.18
CA TRP A 54 18.88 2.27 16.72
C TRP A 54 19.42 0.98 16.13
N THR A 55 18.88 -0.14 16.57
CA THR A 55 19.27 -1.46 16.06
C THR A 55 18.04 -2.25 15.67
N LEU A 56 18.09 -2.89 14.51
CA LEU A 56 17.06 -3.75 13.98
C LEU A 56 17.55 -5.20 14.02
N ASN A 57 16.86 -6.05 14.77
CA ASN A 57 17.23 -7.46 14.93
C ASN A 57 16.21 -8.35 14.21
N ALA A 58 16.71 -9.23 13.34
CA ALA A 58 15.89 -10.25 12.69
C ALA A 58 15.33 -11.23 13.73
N GLU A 59 14.07 -11.65 13.53
CA GLU A 59 13.42 -12.69 14.33
C GLU A 59 13.08 -13.87 13.42
N GLN A 60 11.84 -13.94 12.92
CA GLN A 60 11.42 -14.99 11.97
C GLN A 60 11.72 -14.60 10.52
N GLY A 61 11.79 -13.30 10.24
CA GLY A 61 12.04 -12.76 8.90
C GLY A 61 13.43 -12.15 8.76
N ALA A 62 13.96 -12.14 7.53
CA ALA A 62 15.23 -11.51 7.22
C ALA A 62 15.08 -9.99 7.13
N VAL A 63 15.92 -9.25 7.85
CA VAL A 63 16.00 -7.79 7.72
C VAL A 63 17.08 -7.44 6.69
N CYS A 64 16.76 -6.55 5.76
CA CYS A 64 17.64 -6.17 4.68
C CYS A 64 18.06 -4.70 4.79
N ASP A 65 19.33 -4.41 4.49
CA ASP A 65 19.83 -3.03 4.45
C ASP A 65 19.33 -2.24 3.23
N GLU A 66 19.78 -0.99 3.09
CA GLU A 66 19.44 -0.10 1.97
C GLU A 66 19.86 -0.66 0.59
N GLN A 67 20.78 -1.63 0.55
CA GLN A 67 21.19 -2.34 -0.66
C GLN A 67 20.44 -3.66 -0.86
N GLY A 68 19.50 -4.00 0.02
CA GLY A 68 18.74 -5.25 -0.02
C GLY A 68 19.49 -6.47 0.51
N ASN A 69 20.65 -6.30 1.15
CA ASN A 69 21.38 -7.43 1.71
C ASN A 69 20.77 -7.85 3.05
N ALA A 70 20.41 -9.12 3.15
CA ALA A 70 19.92 -9.70 4.39
C ALA A 70 21.02 -9.75 5.47
N ARG A 71 20.69 -9.28 6.67
CA ARG A 71 21.56 -9.31 7.84
C ARG A 71 20.77 -9.81 9.07
N PRO A 72 21.44 -10.46 10.04
CA PRO A 72 20.78 -10.86 11.28
C PRO A 72 20.49 -9.67 12.21
N SER A 73 21.27 -8.60 12.08
CA SER A 73 21.12 -7.35 12.82
C SER A 73 21.69 -6.19 11.98
N ILE A 74 21.07 -5.02 12.09
CA ILE A 74 21.45 -3.79 11.37
C ILE A 74 21.43 -2.63 12.36
N ASP A 75 22.55 -1.92 12.48
CA ASP A 75 22.57 -0.61 13.11
C ASP A 75 22.01 0.43 12.14
N LEU A 76 20.90 1.04 12.51
CA LEU A 76 20.16 1.94 11.65
C LEU A 76 20.74 3.35 11.74
N THR A 77 20.94 3.95 10.57
CA THR A 77 21.15 5.39 10.44
C THR A 77 19.79 6.05 10.21
N LEU A 78 19.52 7.16 10.89
CA LEU A 78 18.28 7.90 10.70
C LEU A 78 18.11 8.31 9.24
N ASN A 79 16.87 8.28 8.75
CA ASN A 79 16.47 8.57 7.38
C ASN A 79 17.03 7.61 6.31
N ASN A 80 17.86 6.63 6.67
CA ASN A 80 18.23 5.55 5.74
C ASN A 80 17.15 4.47 5.71
N ALA A 81 16.87 3.98 4.51
CA ALA A 81 15.86 2.96 4.30
C ALA A 81 16.40 1.55 4.60
N PHE A 82 15.56 0.69 5.12
CA PHE A 82 15.80 -0.74 5.28
C PHE A 82 14.55 -1.50 4.84
N MET A 83 14.68 -2.80 4.58
CA MET A 83 13.60 -3.60 3.99
C MET A 83 13.25 -4.80 4.86
N LEU A 84 11.94 -5.05 4.99
CA LEU A 84 11.33 -6.22 5.62
C LEU A 84 10.43 -6.90 4.58
N GLY A 85 10.79 -8.09 4.11
CA GLY A 85 10.09 -8.71 2.98
C GLY A 85 10.15 -7.81 1.74
N SER A 86 9.00 -7.23 1.35
CA SER A 86 8.86 -6.28 0.24
C SER A 86 8.67 -4.81 0.67
N VAL A 87 8.65 -4.54 1.97
CA VAL A 87 8.34 -3.23 2.55
C VAL A 87 9.61 -2.49 2.92
N TRP A 88 9.75 -1.27 2.43
CA TRP A 88 10.77 -0.30 2.79
C TRP A 88 10.29 0.56 3.95
N LEU A 89 11.14 0.69 4.97
CA LEU A 89 10.89 1.53 6.13
C LEU A 89 12.12 2.38 6.44
N CYS A 90 11.94 3.44 7.21
CA CYS A 90 13.05 4.18 7.80
C CYS A 90 12.66 4.73 9.17
N VAL A 91 13.65 4.96 10.03
CA VAL A 91 13.47 5.70 11.29
C VAL A 91 13.85 7.14 11.05
N SER A 92 12.95 8.07 11.35
CA SER A 92 13.14 9.50 11.10
C SER A 92 12.77 10.34 12.32
N PRO A 93 13.41 11.49 12.55
CA PRO A 93 12.84 12.54 13.40
C PRO A 93 11.47 12.96 12.86
N ALA A 94 10.47 13.10 13.73
CA ALA A 94 9.09 13.40 13.31
C ALA A 94 8.93 14.79 12.64
N GLY A 95 9.89 15.70 12.83
CA GLY A 95 9.91 17.02 12.19
C GLY A 95 10.58 17.06 10.82
N ASP A 96 11.28 15.99 10.41
CA ASP A 96 11.97 15.94 9.13
C ASP A 96 10.97 15.67 7.99
N GLU A 97 11.28 16.15 6.78
CA GLU A 97 10.52 15.80 5.60
C GLU A 97 10.55 14.29 5.34
N TRP A 98 9.50 13.75 4.70
CA TRP A 98 9.48 12.35 4.33
C TRP A 98 10.52 12.06 3.24
N PRO A 99 11.36 11.02 3.42
CA PRO A 99 12.33 10.65 2.41
C PRO A 99 11.62 10.11 1.16
N SER A 100 12.10 10.51 -0.01
CA SER A 100 11.73 9.89 -1.27
C SER A 100 12.26 8.46 -1.28
N VAL A 101 11.41 7.49 -1.63
CA VAL A 101 11.77 6.07 -1.58
C VAL A 101 12.95 5.80 -2.52
N PRO A 102 14.05 5.20 -2.04
CA PRO A 102 15.16 4.88 -2.92
C PRO A 102 14.71 3.85 -3.95
N ALA A 103 14.69 4.24 -5.23
CA ALA A 103 14.74 3.27 -6.32
C ALA A 103 16.08 2.55 -6.20
N VAL A 104 16.07 1.27 -5.86
CA VAL A 104 17.29 0.46 -5.79
C VAL A 104 17.94 0.47 -7.18
N ILE A 105 19.04 1.20 -7.32
CA ILE A 105 19.97 1.09 -8.46
C ILE A 105 21.00 0.04 -8.05
N PRO A 106 21.02 -1.16 -8.65
CA PRO A 106 22.08 -2.13 -8.38
C PRO A 106 23.42 -1.51 -8.78
N LYS A 107 24.40 -1.49 -7.86
CA LYS A 107 25.78 -1.13 -8.18
C LYS A 107 26.32 -2.12 -9.22
N GLN A 108 26.43 -1.64 -10.46
CA GLN A 108 27.03 -2.38 -11.56
C GLN A 108 28.49 -2.72 -11.20
N PRO A 109 28.94 -3.98 -11.38
CA PRO A 109 30.36 -4.29 -11.26
C PRO A 109 31.13 -3.50 -12.31
N GLU A 110 32.11 -2.74 -11.83
CA GLU A 110 33.02 -1.93 -12.63
C GLU A 110 33.73 -2.84 -13.63
N ALA A 111 33.34 -2.73 -14.90
CA ALA A 111 33.91 -3.52 -15.97
C ALA A 111 35.34 -3.02 -16.24
N GLU A 112 36.31 -3.86 -15.91
CA GLU A 112 37.69 -3.71 -16.36
C GLU A 112 37.73 -3.55 -17.89
N SER A 113 38.36 -2.47 -18.32
CA SER A 113 38.60 -2.11 -19.71
C SER A 113 39.50 -3.15 -20.41
N GLY A 114 38.92 -4.10 -21.14
CA GLY A 114 39.61 -4.97 -22.09
C GLY A 114 39.60 -4.37 -23.52
N PRO A 115 40.69 -4.48 -24.32
CA PRO A 115 40.85 -3.68 -25.52
C PRO A 115 40.05 -4.22 -26.72
N ALA A 116 39.69 -3.27 -27.58
CA ALA A 116 38.96 -3.45 -28.84
C ALA A 116 39.55 -4.56 -29.72
N ARG A 117 38.67 -5.42 -30.26
CA ARG A 117 38.97 -6.27 -31.41
C ARG A 117 37.90 -6.14 -32.48
N ASN A 118 38.41 -5.91 -33.68
CA ASN A 118 37.75 -5.50 -34.90
C ASN A 118 36.75 -6.52 -35.46
N ASP A 119 35.75 -5.97 -36.15
CA ASP A 119 34.76 -6.64 -36.98
C ASP A 119 35.37 -7.58 -38.03
N VAL A 120 34.71 -8.74 -38.24
CA VAL A 120 34.65 -9.39 -39.55
C VAL A 120 33.25 -10.03 -39.73
N PRO A 121 32.55 -9.86 -40.88
CA PRO A 121 31.13 -10.22 -40.99
C PRO A 121 30.83 -11.62 -41.56
N LEU A 122 29.73 -12.18 -41.03
CA LEU A 122 28.73 -13.10 -41.62
C LEU A 122 29.12 -14.55 -41.99
N GLU A 123 28.42 -15.51 -41.37
CA GLU A 123 27.80 -16.60 -42.14
C GLU A 123 26.48 -17.06 -41.49
N LYS A 124 25.37 -16.88 -42.22
CA LYS A 124 24.02 -17.33 -41.86
C LYS A 124 23.93 -18.85 -42.05
N VAL A 125 23.90 -19.61 -40.97
CA VAL A 125 23.46 -21.02 -41.04
C VAL A 125 21.94 -21.05 -40.96
N LYS A 126 21.30 -21.33 -42.11
CA LYS A 126 19.89 -21.73 -42.17
C LYS A 126 19.75 -23.09 -41.48
N SER A 127 19.24 -23.10 -40.25
CA SER A 127 18.84 -24.37 -39.63
C SER A 127 17.47 -24.81 -40.14
N ARG A 128 17.45 -26.05 -40.57
CA ARG A 128 16.44 -26.73 -41.37
C ARG A 128 15.35 -27.26 -40.45
N SER A 129 14.11 -26.96 -40.81
CA SER A 129 12.90 -27.61 -40.28
C SER A 129 13.01 -29.15 -40.40
N GLN A 130 12.85 -29.84 -39.26
CA GLN A 130 12.39 -31.23 -39.15
C GLN A 130 11.38 -31.24 -37.99
N PHE A 131 10.08 -31.24 -38.30
CA PHE A 131 9.21 -32.42 -38.37
C PHE A 131 9.16 -33.29 -37.10
N LEU A 132 8.08 -33.04 -36.33
CA LEU A 132 7.09 -33.98 -35.83
C LEU A 132 7.59 -35.29 -35.18
N ASN A 133 7.22 -35.49 -33.91
CA ASN A 133 6.72 -36.78 -33.42
C ASN A 133 5.53 -36.54 -32.47
N ARG A 134 4.43 -37.25 -32.79
CA ARG A 134 3.19 -37.47 -32.02
C ARG A 134 3.51 -38.39 -30.82
N THR A 135 2.77 -38.39 -29.69
CA THR A 135 1.48 -39.10 -29.43
C THR A 135 0.91 -38.64 -28.07
N THR A 136 -0.34 -38.17 -27.96
CA THR A 136 -1.56 -38.92 -27.52
C THR A 136 -1.39 -39.59 -26.15
N GLY A 137 -2.19 -39.38 -25.09
CA GLY A 137 -3.56 -38.88 -24.95
C GLY A 137 -4.43 -39.96 -24.27
N ILE A 138 -5.11 -39.57 -23.16
CA ILE A 138 -6.24 -40.22 -22.47
C ILE A 138 -5.91 -41.32 -21.43
N ILE A 139 -6.23 -41.07 -20.15
CA ILE A 139 -7.22 -41.83 -19.37
C ILE A 139 -8.00 -40.88 -18.44
N ALA A 140 -9.33 -40.95 -18.57
CA ALA A 140 -10.35 -40.35 -17.71
C ALA A 140 -10.81 -41.36 -16.64
N GLY A 141 -11.39 -40.86 -15.55
CA GLY A 141 -12.08 -41.65 -14.52
C GLY A 141 -12.14 -40.88 -13.21
N LEU A 142 -12.99 -39.85 -13.07
CA LEU A 142 -14.41 -39.92 -12.73
C LEU A 142 -14.63 -40.46 -11.31
N LEU A 143 -14.90 -39.57 -10.35
CA LEU A 143 -15.91 -39.82 -9.32
C LEU A 143 -16.65 -38.53 -8.94
N VAL A 144 -17.95 -38.59 -9.17
CA VAL A 144 -19.02 -37.68 -8.80
C VAL A 144 -19.45 -37.97 -7.36
N GLY A 145 -19.83 -36.93 -6.63
CA GLY A 145 -20.63 -36.99 -5.40
C GLY A 145 -20.87 -35.57 -4.88
N VAL A 146 -21.77 -34.80 -5.51
CA VAL A 146 -23.14 -34.51 -5.02
C VAL A 146 -23.30 -34.61 -3.50
N ILE A 147 -23.54 -33.46 -2.87
CA ILE A 147 -24.54 -33.09 -1.85
C ILE A 147 -24.22 -31.61 -1.59
N GLY A 148 -25.10 -30.62 -1.67
CA GLY A 148 -26.54 -30.58 -1.46
C GLY A 148 -26.77 -29.24 -0.79
N SER A 149 -27.54 -28.38 -1.43
CA SER A 149 -27.98 -27.07 -0.95
C SER A 149 -28.78 -27.18 0.34
N ALA A 150 -28.60 -26.23 1.28
CA ALA A 150 -29.67 -25.37 1.80
C ALA A 150 -29.34 -24.69 3.15
N TRP A 151 -29.56 -23.38 3.19
CA TRP A 151 -30.23 -22.57 4.23
C TRP A 151 -30.20 -23.01 5.71
N SER A 152 -29.75 -22.12 6.61
CA SER A 152 -30.66 -21.42 7.55
C SER A 152 -29.92 -20.53 8.55
N LEU A 153 -30.50 -19.35 8.75
CA LEU A 153 -30.32 -18.44 9.88
C LEU A 153 -30.49 -19.17 11.23
N THR A 154 -29.60 -18.91 12.19
CA THR A 154 -29.96 -18.99 13.61
C THR A 154 -29.09 -18.04 14.45
N ARG A 155 -29.73 -17.04 15.06
CA ARG A 155 -29.15 -16.23 16.16
C ARG A 155 -29.26 -17.01 17.47
N PRO A 156 -28.32 -16.88 18.42
CA PRO A 156 -28.58 -17.21 19.81
C PRO A 156 -29.12 -16.00 20.61
N PRO A 157 -29.97 -16.24 21.63
CA PRO A 157 -30.67 -15.22 22.40
C PRO A 157 -29.87 -14.68 23.59
N ALA A 158 -30.24 -13.47 24.04
CA ALA A 158 -29.90 -12.94 25.35
C ALA A 158 -30.60 -13.74 26.45
N ILE A 159 -29.82 -14.25 27.41
CA ILE A 159 -30.34 -14.86 28.63
C ILE A 159 -30.53 -13.74 29.67
N ALA A 160 -31.80 -13.51 30.01
CA ALA A 160 -32.20 -12.86 31.24
C ALA A 160 -32.04 -13.85 32.41
N MET A 161 -31.38 -13.41 33.48
CA MET A 161 -31.56 -13.99 34.81
C MET A 161 -31.91 -12.86 35.77
N ASP A 162 -33.19 -12.83 36.12
CA ASP A 162 -33.79 -12.16 37.27
C ASP A 162 -33.57 -13.03 38.51
N GLN A 163 -32.99 -12.47 39.59
CA GLN A 163 -33.29 -12.85 40.98
C GLN A 163 -33.11 -11.63 41.93
N SER A 164 -34.25 -11.06 42.30
CA SER A 164 -34.63 -10.28 43.50
C SER A 164 -34.18 -10.88 44.86
N PRO A 165 -34.51 -10.30 46.06
CA PRO A 165 -35.10 -8.99 46.40
C PRO A 165 -34.52 -8.26 47.65
N ALA A 166 -35.06 -7.04 47.85
CA ALA A 166 -35.40 -6.36 49.11
C ALA A 166 -34.29 -5.81 50.00
N HIS A 167 -34.29 -4.47 50.20
CA HIS A 167 -34.60 -3.86 51.50
C HIS A 167 -35.25 -2.48 51.30
N LEU A 168 -36.28 -2.24 52.10
CA LEU A 168 -37.09 -1.02 52.22
C LEU A 168 -36.26 0.19 52.69
N ALA A 169 -36.61 1.39 52.21
CA ALA A 169 -36.98 2.53 53.07
C ALA A 169 -37.50 3.70 52.22
N ALA A 170 -38.62 4.27 52.68
CA ALA A 170 -39.36 5.37 52.10
C ALA A 170 -38.84 6.75 52.53
N ALA A 171 -39.09 7.78 51.72
CA ALA A 171 -39.64 9.09 52.11
C ALA A 171 -39.65 10.03 50.89
N THR A 172 -40.80 10.29 50.27
CA THR A 172 -41.63 11.51 50.37
C THR A 172 -41.03 12.82 49.79
N THR A 173 -41.83 13.44 48.90
CA THR A 173 -42.11 14.89 48.80
C THR A 173 -41.70 15.65 47.51
N GLU A 174 -42.73 15.90 46.70
CA GLU A 174 -43.17 17.16 46.02
C GLU A 174 -42.25 18.03 45.14
N ALA A 175 -42.69 18.18 43.88
CA ALA A 175 -42.94 19.41 43.07
C ALA A 175 -42.03 20.67 43.14
N SER A 176 -41.61 21.11 41.93
CA SER A 176 -40.96 22.39 41.52
C SER A 176 -41.79 23.68 41.83
N PRO A 177 -41.28 24.95 41.77
CA PRO A 177 -40.75 25.64 40.54
C PRO A 177 -39.69 26.79 40.70
N ASP A 178 -39.17 27.26 39.54
CA ASP A 178 -38.67 28.61 39.13
C ASP A 178 -37.39 29.34 39.67
N THR A 179 -36.37 29.44 38.77
CA THR A 179 -35.43 30.55 38.34
C THR A 179 -34.56 31.34 39.36
N PRO A 180 -33.40 32.01 39.00
CA PRO A 180 -32.92 32.46 37.67
C PRO A 180 -31.39 32.36 37.29
N LYS A 181 -31.18 32.22 35.98
CA LYS A 181 -30.11 32.72 35.06
C LYS A 181 -28.86 33.44 35.63
N ALA A 182 -27.68 32.89 35.34
CA ALA A 182 -26.41 33.62 35.16
C ALA A 182 -25.73 33.17 33.84
N PRO A 183 -25.09 34.08 33.08
CA PRO A 183 -24.93 33.95 31.63
C PRO A 183 -23.77 33.05 31.23
N ALA A 184 -24.06 32.06 30.38
CA ALA A 184 -23.06 31.44 29.53
C ALA A 184 -22.50 32.54 28.59
N ARG A 185 -21.20 32.81 28.73
CA ARG A 185 -20.39 33.60 27.83
C ARG A 185 -20.63 33.11 26.41
N ALA A 186 -21.26 33.96 25.59
CA ALA A 186 -21.46 33.73 24.17
C ALA A 186 -20.12 33.37 23.52
N ALA A 187 -19.98 32.11 23.09
CA ALA A 187 -19.03 31.78 22.06
C ALA A 187 -19.53 32.49 20.79
N ASN A 188 -18.71 33.38 20.24
CA ASN A 188 -18.97 33.98 18.94
C ASN A 188 -19.22 32.83 17.94
N PRO A 189 -20.34 32.79 17.20
CA PRO A 189 -20.48 31.82 16.14
C PRO A 189 -19.42 32.15 15.09
N VAL A 190 -18.52 31.21 14.84
CA VAL A 190 -17.67 31.25 13.65
C VAL A 190 -18.64 31.27 12.48
N THR A 191 -18.80 32.41 11.82
CA THR A 191 -19.60 32.52 10.61
C THR A 191 -18.90 31.68 9.54
N ASP A 192 -19.44 30.49 9.32
CA ASP A 192 -19.01 29.59 8.27
C ASP A 192 -19.41 30.20 6.92
N ASN A 193 -18.46 30.88 6.27
CA ASN A 193 -18.68 31.58 5.00
C ASN A 193 -18.53 30.66 3.78
N ARG A 194 -18.70 29.34 3.97
CA ARG A 194 -18.62 28.35 2.90
C ARG A 194 -19.84 28.41 1.98
N ILE A 195 -19.61 28.18 0.69
CA ILE A 195 -20.64 28.08 -0.34
C ILE A 195 -21.38 26.76 -0.12
N ARG A 196 -22.65 26.84 0.26
CA ARG A 196 -23.46 25.66 0.54
C ARG A 196 -23.88 24.95 -0.75
N LEU A 197 -23.59 23.66 -0.84
CA LEU A 197 -24.07 22.79 -1.92
C LEU A 197 -25.40 22.14 -1.50
N SER A 198 -26.37 22.09 -2.40
CA SER A 198 -27.76 21.71 -2.07
C SER A 198 -28.04 20.20 -2.13
N SER A 199 -27.21 19.41 -2.80
CA SER A 199 -27.44 17.97 -3.00
C SER A 199 -26.14 17.20 -3.30
N ALA A 200 -26.20 15.86 -3.21
CA ALA A 200 -25.12 14.96 -3.64
C ALA A 200 -24.71 15.21 -5.10
N ASP A 201 -25.68 15.37 -6.00
CA ASP A 201 -25.45 15.70 -7.40
C ASP A 201 -24.71 17.01 -7.59
N ALA A 202 -25.04 18.04 -6.80
CA ALA A 202 -24.36 19.33 -6.86
C ALA A 202 -22.89 19.20 -6.41
N VAL A 203 -22.62 18.37 -5.40
CA VAL A 203 -21.26 18.07 -4.94
C VAL A 203 -20.47 17.31 -6.00
N ARG A 204 -21.06 16.25 -6.57
CA ARG A 204 -20.44 15.46 -7.64
C ARG A 204 -20.13 16.32 -8.85
N HIS A 205 -21.06 17.16 -9.28
CA HIS A 205 -20.86 18.09 -10.39
C HIS A 205 -19.72 19.06 -10.08
N GLN A 206 -19.70 19.68 -8.90
CA GLN A 206 -18.66 20.63 -8.51
C GLN A 206 -17.27 19.97 -8.47
N LEU A 207 -17.14 18.77 -7.89
CA LEU A 207 -15.90 18.01 -7.87
C LEU A 207 -15.46 17.63 -9.28
N SER A 208 -16.38 17.14 -10.13
CA SER A 208 -16.11 16.80 -11.52
C SER A 208 -15.63 17.98 -12.34
N THR A 209 -16.21 19.17 -12.15
CA THR A 209 -15.73 20.43 -12.76
C THR A 209 -14.31 20.75 -12.27
N MET A 210 -14.05 20.70 -10.96
CA MET A 210 -12.74 21.03 -10.41
C MET A 210 -11.63 20.07 -10.86
N LEU A 211 -11.96 18.79 -11.05
CA LEU A 211 -11.04 17.78 -11.61
C LEU A 211 -10.76 18.06 -13.09
N SER A 212 -11.80 18.31 -13.88
CA SER A 212 -11.70 18.57 -15.32
C SER A 212 -10.90 19.83 -15.63
N ASP A 213 -11.14 20.92 -14.90
CA ASP A 213 -10.41 22.20 -15.03
C ASP A 213 -8.90 22.05 -14.81
N ARG A 214 -8.49 20.98 -14.12
CA ARG A 214 -7.09 20.68 -13.77
C ARG A 214 -6.51 19.51 -14.54
N LEU A 215 -7.24 19.00 -15.54
CA LEU A 215 -6.83 17.85 -16.35
C LEU A 215 -6.56 16.58 -15.52
N LEU A 216 -7.26 16.41 -14.39
CA LEU A 216 -7.16 15.22 -13.53
C LEU A 216 -8.15 14.15 -14.00
N THR A 217 -7.97 13.65 -15.22
CA THR A 217 -8.90 12.70 -15.87
C THR A 217 -8.87 11.30 -15.29
N ASP A 218 -7.79 10.94 -14.60
CA ASP A 218 -7.58 9.60 -14.02
C ASP A 218 -8.26 9.46 -12.64
N VAL A 219 -9.07 10.45 -12.24
CA VAL A 219 -9.84 10.46 -10.99
C VAL A 219 -11.34 10.42 -11.31
N SER A 220 -12.02 9.38 -10.84
CA SER A 220 -13.48 9.24 -10.92
C SER A 220 -14.16 9.70 -9.62
N VAL A 221 -15.41 10.12 -9.72
CA VAL A 221 -16.28 10.41 -8.57
C VAL A 221 -17.46 9.46 -8.61
N GLU A 222 -17.52 8.55 -7.64
CA GLU A 222 -18.55 7.51 -7.54
C GLU A 222 -19.48 7.78 -6.35
N GLU A 223 -20.77 7.51 -6.53
CA GLU A 223 -21.77 7.67 -5.48
C GLU A 223 -22.02 6.33 -4.78
N THR A 224 -21.96 6.36 -3.45
CA THR A 224 -22.14 5.21 -2.57
C THR A 224 -23.15 5.54 -1.47
N PRO A 225 -23.73 4.54 -0.76
CA PRO A 225 -24.65 4.78 0.34
C PRO A 225 -24.07 5.66 1.46
N ASP A 226 -22.75 5.63 1.64
CA ASP A 226 -22.03 6.37 2.68
C ASP A 226 -21.55 7.76 2.22
N GLY A 227 -21.71 8.08 0.93
CA GLY A 227 -21.39 9.37 0.33
C GLY A 227 -20.71 9.28 -1.02
N LEU A 228 -19.88 10.26 -1.36
CA LEU A 228 -19.12 10.29 -2.62
C LEU A 228 -17.70 9.78 -2.38
N ILE A 229 -17.22 8.88 -3.23
CA ILE A 229 -15.83 8.39 -3.21
C ILE A 229 -15.09 8.94 -4.42
N LEU A 230 -13.92 9.52 -4.17
CA LEU A 230 -12.95 9.91 -5.19
C LEU A 230 -11.96 8.76 -5.37
N ASN A 231 -11.94 8.12 -6.54
CA ASN A 231 -11.02 7.02 -6.85
C ASN A 231 -10.07 7.46 -7.96
N GLY A 232 -8.80 7.06 -7.91
CA GLY A 232 -7.88 7.31 -9.00
C GLY A 232 -6.42 7.10 -8.64
N ASP A 233 -5.61 6.84 -9.65
CA ASP A 233 -4.16 6.66 -9.52
C ASP A 233 -3.45 7.77 -10.28
N LEU A 234 -2.87 8.73 -9.56
CA LEU A 234 -2.24 9.91 -10.13
C LEU A 234 -0.72 9.84 -10.05
N LYS A 235 -0.01 10.41 -11.03
CA LYS A 235 1.43 10.69 -10.87
C LYS A 235 1.67 11.67 -9.71
N GLU A 236 2.85 11.66 -9.09
CA GLU A 236 3.15 12.50 -7.92
C GLU A 236 2.88 14.00 -8.15
N GLU A 237 3.26 14.50 -9.32
CA GLU A 237 3.00 15.89 -9.73
C GLU A 237 1.49 16.22 -9.75
N SER A 238 0.68 15.30 -10.31
CA SER A 238 -0.78 15.44 -10.40
C SER A 238 -1.45 15.21 -9.06
N LEU A 239 -0.89 14.36 -8.20
CA LEU A 239 -1.39 14.09 -6.85
C LEU A 239 -1.29 15.34 -5.97
N LEU A 240 -0.19 16.10 -6.06
CA LEU A 240 -0.06 17.38 -5.36
C LEU A 240 -1.11 18.41 -5.82
N VAL A 241 -1.42 18.44 -7.13
CA VAL A 241 -2.46 19.30 -7.68
C VAL A 241 -3.84 18.87 -7.17
N TYR A 242 -4.11 17.57 -7.14
CA TYR A 242 -5.34 16.98 -6.61
C TYR A 242 -5.54 17.30 -5.13
N GLN A 243 -4.52 17.08 -4.28
CA GLN A 243 -4.60 17.33 -2.84
C GLN A 243 -4.91 18.80 -2.54
N ARG A 244 -4.24 19.74 -3.21
CA ARG A 244 -4.53 21.19 -3.07
C ARG A 244 -5.94 21.53 -3.56
N MET A 245 -6.41 20.88 -4.63
CA MET A 245 -7.77 21.04 -5.14
C MET A 245 -8.80 20.58 -4.11
N LEU A 246 -8.62 19.39 -3.52
CA LEU A 246 -9.53 18.84 -2.53
C LEU A 246 -9.54 19.66 -1.23
N GLN A 247 -8.37 20.12 -0.77
CA GLN A 247 -8.27 21.05 0.36
C GLN A 247 -9.04 22.34 0.10
N ARG A 248 -8.89 22.93 -1.10
CA ARG A 248 -9.63 24.13 -1.50
C ARG A 248 -11.14 23.87 -1.57
N PHE A 249 -11.56 22.69 -2.04
CA PHE A 249 -12.97 22.31 -2.04
C PHE A 249 -13.52 22.28 -0.61
N LYS A 250 -12.85 21.58 0.31
CA LYS A 250 -13.24 21.50 1.73
C LYS A 250 -13.28 22.87 2.43
N ALA A 251 -12.41 23.80 2.04
CA ALA A 251 -12.35 25.14 2.61
C ALA A 251 -13.43 26.08 2.06
N LEU A 252 -13.84 25.91 0.79
CA LEU A 252 -14.76 26.83 0.12
C LEU A 252 -16.22 26.34 0.10
N TYR A 253 -16.45 25.04 0.17
CA TYR A 253 -17.79 24.47 0.03
C TYR A 253 -18.24 23.75 1.30
N ASP A 254 -19.53 23.90 1.60
CA ASP A 254 -20.20 23.09 2.61
C ASP A 254 -20.96 21.97 1.91
N SER A 255 -20.49 20.74 2.11
CA SER A 255 -21.02 19.55 1.46
C SER A 255 -22.05 18.87 2.36
N PRO A 256 -23.28 18.61 1.89
CA PRO A 256 -24.28 17.84 2.64
C PRO A 256 -23.97 16.33 2.68
N VAL A 257 -22.97 15.87 1.93
CA VAL A 257 -22.59 14.46 1.79
C VAL A 257 -21.09 14.30 2.10
N THR A 258 -20.72 13.21 2.75
CA THR A 258 -19.32 12.86 3.02
C THR A 258 -18.57 12.62 1.71
N VAL A 259 -17.40 13.22 1.56
CA VAL A 259 -16.50 12.98 0.42
C VAL A 259 -15.31 12.17 0.94
N LEU A 260 -15.24 10.91 0.56
CA LEU A 260 -14.17 9.97 0.85
C LEU A 260 -13.11 10.04 -0.24
N ASP A 261 -11.85 10.09 0.17
CA ASP A 261 -10.70 10.19 -0.73
C ASP A 261 -9.97 8.85 -0.76
N ASN A 262 -9.96 8.23 -1.93
CA ASN A 262 -9.25 7.00 -2.25
C ASN A 262 -8.34 7.21 -3.48
N VAL A 263 -7.83 8.44 -3.66
CA VAL A 263 -6.91 8.79 -4.75
C VAL A 263 -5.47 8.61 -4.30
N GLY A 264 -4.77 7.68 -4.95
CA GLY A 264 -3.40 7.31 -4.65
C GLY A 264 -2.38 7.81 -5.65
N SER A 265 -1.10 7.64 -5.33
CA SER A 265 -0.03 7.76 -6.31
C SER A 265 0.02 6.50 -7.19
N ASN A 266 -0.06 6.64 -8.52
CA ASN A 266 0.28 5.58 -9.47
C ASN A 266 1.79 5.30 -9.39
N ARG A 267 2.20 4.55 -8.38
CA ARG A 267 3.55 4.00 -8.36
C ARG A 267 3.55 2.88 -9.37
N ASN A 268 4.33 3.05 -10.45
CA ASN A 268 4.78 2.00 -11.39
C ASN A 268 5.64 0.95 -10.67
N THR A 269 5.15 0.45 -9.54
CA THR A 269 5.78 -0.54 -8.71
C THR A 269 5.28 -1.89 -9.15
N LEU A 270 6.24 -2.77 -9.43
CA LEU A 270 5.94 -4.14 -9.72
C LEU A 270 5.29 -4.77 -8.49
N PRO A 271 4.23 -5.58 -8.65
CA PRO A 271 3.58 -6.32 -7.56
C PRO A 271 4.45 -7.45 -7.01
N PHE A 272 5.68 -7.58 -7.51
CA PHE A 272 6.70 -8.52 -7.09
C PHE A 272 8.06 -7.83 -7.12
N VAL A 273 8.98 -8.32 -6.30
CA VAL A 273 10.34 -7.79 -6.22
C VAL A 273 11.21 -8.48 -7.26
N VAL A 274 11.93 -7.70 -8.06
CA VAL A 274 12.96 -8.19 -8.99
C VAL A 274 14.30 -8.18 -8.26
N VAL A 275 14.91 -9.36 -8.09
CA VAL A 275 16.21 -9.50 -7.42
C VAL A 275 17.39 -9.50 -8.40
N GLN A 276 17.14 -9.86 -9.66
CA GLN A 276 18.19 -9.93 -10.67
C GLN A 276 17.62 -9.73 -12.07
N ILE A 277 18.36 -9.03 -12.93
CA ILE A 277 18.01 -8.83 -14.34
C ILE A 277 19.20 -9.30 -15.18
N MET A 278 18.96 -10.26 -16.07
CA MET A 278 19.92 -10.76 -17.03
C MET A 278 19.56 -10.22 -18.41
N THR A 279 20.52 -9.61 -19.09
CA THR A 279 20.37 -9.04 -20.43
C THR A 279 21.07 -9.91 -21.49
N GLY A 280 20.78 -9.67 -22.77
CA GLY A 280 21.35 -10.42 -23.90
C GLY A 280 20.39 -11.44 -24.54
N PRO A 281 20.90 -12.41 -25.32
CA PRO A 281 20.07 -13.35 -26.09
C PRO A 281 19.11 -14.22 -25.25
N HIS A 282 19.40 -14.36 -23.96
CA HIS A 282 18.59 -15.11 -22.99
C HIS A 282 18.17 -14.22 -21.83
N ALA A 283 17.72 -13.00 -22.17
CA ALA A 283 17.29 -12.04 -21.18
C ALA A 283 16.14 -12.59 -20.33
N HIS A 284 16.29 -12.48 -19.02
CA HIS A 284 15.28 -12.91 -18.05
C HIS A 284 15.47 -12.11 -16.77
N LEU A 285 14.40 -11.95 -16.01
CA LEU A 285 14.48 -11.46 -14.64
C LEU A 285 14.29 -12.61 -13.65
N VAL A 286 14.79 -12.42 -12.44
CA VAL A 286 14.57 -13.32 -11.31
C VAL A 286 13.78 -12.53 -10.27
N THR A 287 12.65 -13.08 -9.83
CA THR A 287 11.83 -12.52 -8.76
C THR A 287 12.30 -13.03 -7.39
N ALA A 288 11.92 -12.36 -6.29
CA ALA A 288 12.38 -12.71 -4.94
C ALA A 288 11.99 -14.14 -4.49
N ASP A 289 10.94 -14.72 -5.06
CA ASP A 289 10.55 -16.13 -4.91
C ASP A 289 11.46 -17.12 -5.68
N GLY A 290 12.50 -16.61 -6.36
CA GLY A 290 13.45 -17.40 -7.16
C GLY A 290 12.95 -17.79 -8.56
N ARG A 291 11.75 -17.36 -8.96
CA ARG A 291 11.20 -17.65 -10.29
C ARG A 291 11.92 -16.83 -11.36
N ARG A 292 12.20 -17.48 -12.50
CA ARG A 292 12.75 -16.83 -13.69
C ARG A 292 11.62 -16.46 -14.62
N VAL A 293 11.55 -15.19 -15.03
CA VAL A 293 10.53 -14.66 -15.92
C VAL A 293 11.22 -14.19 -17.21
N TYR A 294 10.82 -14.77 -18.33
CA TYR A 294 11.33 -14.46 -19.65
C TYR A 294 10.41 -13.48 -20.38
N VAL A 295 10.91 -12.85 -21.44
CA VAL A 295 10.06 -12.02 -22.31
C VAL A 295 8.94 -12.87 -22.89
N GLY A 296 7.70 -12.45 -22.65
CA GLY A 296 6.46 -13.15 -23.00
C GLY A 296 5.77 -13.82 -21.80
N ASP A 297 6.50 -14.08 -20.72
CA ASP A 297 5.94 -14.69 -19.51
C ASP A 297 5.11 -13.70 -18.72
N GLU A 298 4.14 -14.24 -17.98
CA GLU A 298 3.24 -13.48 -17.12
C GLU A 298 3.50 -13.78 -15.65
N VAL A 299 3.54 -12.72 -14.86
CA VAL A 299 3.72 -12.76 -13.41
C VAL A 299 2.77 -11.76 -12.77
N ASP A 300 1.90 -12.25 -11.90
CA ASP A 300 0.92 -11.46 -11.13
C ASP A 300 0.08 -10.51 -12.01
N GLY A 301 -0.35 -11.02 -13.17
CA GLY A 301 -1.18 -10.28 -14.15
C GLY A 301 -0.41 -9.30 -15.03
N LEU A 302 0.93 -9.29 -14.94
CA LEU A 302 1.82 -8.49 -15.76
C LEU A 302 2.70 -9.39 -16.64
N ARG A 303 2.59 -9.19 -17.95
CA ARG A 303 3.42 -9.85 -18.96
C ARG A 303 4.68 -9.05 -19.20
N LEU A 304 5.84 -9.67 -19.06
CA LEU A 304 7.10 -9.06 -19.42
C LEU A 304 7.21 -8.94 -20.94
N THR A 305 7.09 -7.74 -21.48
CA THR A 305 7.10 -7.51 -22.93
C THR A 305 8.47 -7.10 -23.45
N ARG A 306 9.33 -6.54 -22.59
CA ARG A 306 10.68 -6.14 -22.98
C ARG A 306 11.67 -6.15 -21.83
N ILE A 307 12.89 -6.61 -22.12
CA ILE A 307 14.07 -6.45 -21.27
C ILE A 307 15.18 -5.82 -22.13
N ASP A 308 15.55 -4.59 -21.78
CA ASP A 308 16.70 -3.87 -22.33
C ASP A 308 17.73 -3.59 -21.22
N ASN A 309 18.88 -3.02 -21.60
CA ASN A 309 20.00 -2.72 -20.70
C ASN A 309 19.68 -1.75 -19.55
N GLN A 310 18.60 -0.97 -19.64
CA GLN A 310 18.22 0.04 -18.63
C GLN A 310 16.71 0.10 -18.41
N ARG A 311 15.96 -0.86 -18.97
CA ARG A 311 14.51 -0.77 -19.05
C ARG A 311 13.86 -2.14 -19.07
N LEU A 312 12.88 -2.32 -18.21
CA LEU A 312 11.91 -3.40 -18.26
C LEU A 312 10.54 -2.82 -18.64
N GLN A 313 9.82 -3.52 -19.50
CA GLN A 313 8.44 -3.18 -19.82
C GLN A 313 7.54 -4.36 -19.51
N PHE A 314 6.46 -4.06 -18.82
CA PHE A 314 5.40 -4.99 -18.50
C PHE A 314 4.08 -4.45 -19.01
N ASP A 315 3.28 -5.35 -19.57
CA ASP A 315 1.94 -5.06 -20.07
C ASP A 315 0.93 -6.05 -19.49
N GLY A 316 -0.33 -5.65 -19.36
CA GLY A 316 -1.37 -6.50 -18.80
C GLY A 316 -2.56 -5.69 -18.35
N ASN A 317 -2.98 -5.88 -17.10
CA ASN A 317 -3.99 -5.01 -16.46
C ASN A 317 -3.53 -3.54 -16.33
N ARG A 318 -2.23 -3.29 -16.38
CA ARG A 318 -1.61 -1.96 -16.44
C ARG A 318 -0.28 -2.03 -17.20
N HIS A 319 0.09 -0.91 -17.83
CA HIS A 319 1.41 -0.75 -18.46
C HIS A 319 2.40 -0.24 -17.42
N ILE A 320 3.47 -0.99 -17.16
CA ILE A 320 4.52 -0.61 -16.22
C ILE A 320 5.86 -0.59 -16.95
N GLU A 321 6.52 0.56 -16.89
CA GLU A 321 7.89 0.73 -17.34
C GLU A 321 8.76 0.96 -16.11
N VAL A 322 9.79 0.12 -15.96
CA VAL A 322 10.78 0.21 -14.88
C VAL A 322 12.12 0.52 -15.51
N ASN A 323 12.69 1.66 -15.16
CA ASN A 323 14.09 1.96 -15.46
C ASN A 323 14.94 1.43 -14.31
N TRP A 324 16.04 0.71 -14.63
CA TRP A 324 16.90 0.06 -13.65
C TRP A 324 18.38 0.35 -13.94
#